data_AF-A0A5B8VFX2-F1
#
_entry.id   AF-A0A5B8VFX2-F1
#
_cell.length_a   1.000
_cell.length_b   1.000
_cell.length_c   1.000
_cell.angle_alpha   90.00
_cell.angle_beta   90.00
_cell.angle_gamma   90.00
#
_symmetry.space_group_name_H-M   'P 1'
#
loop_
_entity.id
_entity.type
_entity.pdbx_description
1 polymer ?
#
loop_
_entity_poly.entity_id
_entity_poly.type
_entity_poly.pdbx_seq_one_letter_code
_entity_poly.pdbx_strand_id
1 'polypeptide(L)'
;MAVNTLQFKITLVDSIPVVNRTIQVPSDYNFFQFHMAIQGAFGWNDQHLFQFFEKNWMEDALIGIPTIEDEAPVQDARSIRINTVFKKAKASYCYIYDFGDGWLHEIILEKIIKEPIYTPFCIEANNACPPENVGGHGGYEEMLIAYENKDKQEIKKYNRWIGLEKGEDWNPNYCSLREINNRLSLLGYWSYEATVRFMPKGWYIPVV
;
A
#
# COMPACT_ATOMS: atom_id res chain seq x y z
N MET A 1 10.79 7.09 -24.53
CA MET A 1 11.05 5.64 -24.34
C MET A 1 9.72 4.92 -24.42
N ALA A 2 9.69 3.69 -24.94
CA ALA A 2 8.46 2.89 -24.90
C ALA A 2 8.04 2.69 -23.43
N VAL A 3 6.75 2.85 -23.15
CA VAL A 3 6.20 2.49 -21.83
C VAL A 3 6.24 0.98 -21.74
N ASN A 4 6.93 0.48 -20.73
CA ASN A 4 6.96 -0.92 -20.34
C ASN A 4 6.06 -1.12 -19.11
N THR A 5 5.88 -2.37 -18.70
CA THR A 5 5.28 -2.74 -17.42
C THR A 5 6.37 -3.13 -16.42
N LEU A 6 6.29 -2.61 -15.20
CA LEU A 6 7.17 -3.01 -14.09
C LEU A 6 6.38 -3.88 -13.12
N GLN A 7 6.89 -5.07 -12.84
CA GLN A 7 6.32 -5.99 -11.86
C GLN A 7 7.10 -5.92 -10.55
N PHE A 8 6.41 -5.59 -9.48
CA PHE A 8 6.96 -5.49 -8.14
C PHE A 8 6.34 -6.53 -7.21
N LYS A 9 7.19 -7.16 -6.40
CA LYS A 9 6.74 -7.83 -5.19
C LYS A 9 6.95 -6.88 -4.02
N ILE A 10 5.89 -6.71 -3.23
CA ILE A 10 5.83 -5.78 -2.10
C ILE A 10 5.40 -6.56 -0.88
N THR A 11 6.24 -6.56 0.16
CA THR A 11 6.03 -7.34 1.38
C THR A 11 6.01 -6.42 2.58
N LEU A 12 4.96 -6.51 3.41
CA LEU A 12 4.92 -5.79 4.68
C LEU A 12 5.88 -6.46 5.66
N VAL A 13 6.87 -5.70 6.11
CA VAL A 13 7.93 -6.17 7.01
C VAL A 13 7.33 -6.50 8.38
N ASP A 14 7.82 -7.59 8.98
CA ASP A 14 7.41 -8.09 10.29
C ASP A 14 5.91 -8.41 10.46
N SER A 15 5.21 -8.64 9.34
CA SER A 15 3.82 -9.10 9.36
C SER A 15 3.71 -10.62 9.55
N ILE A 16 2.89 -11.04 10.50
CA ILE A 16 2.52 -12.45 10.73
C ILE A 16 0.99 -12.54 10.80
N PRO A 17 0.31 -13.25 9.89
CA PRO A 17 0.86 -13.96 8.72
C PRO A 17 1.43 -12.99 7.68
N VAL A 18 2.36 -13.47 6.83
CA VAL A 18 3.10 -12.62 5.88
C VAL A 18 2.15 -11.97 4.87
N VAL A 19 2.04 -10.65 4.91
CA VAL A 19 1.24 -9.87 3.97
C VAL A 19 2.10 -9.43 2.80
N ASN A 20 1.71 -9.81 1.58
CA ASN A 20 2.41 -9.36 0.38
C ASN A 20 1.48 -9.21 -0.82
N ARG A 21 1.91 -8.39 -1.77
CA ARG A 21 1.25 -8.14 -3.05
C ARG A 21 2.29 -8.19 -4.16
N THR A 22 1.95 -8.87 -5.25
CA THR A 22 2.69 -8.78 -6.52
C THR A 22 1.86 -7.93 -7.47
N ILE A 23 2.33 -6.71 -7.75
CA ILE A 23 1.63 -5.75 -8.60
C ILE A 23 2.43 -5.42 -9.85
N GLN A 24 1.72 -5.12 -10.92
CA GLN A 24 2.24 -4.58 -12.15
C GLN A 24 1.78 -3.14 -12.29
N VAL A 25 2.68 -2.24 -12.68
CA VAL A 25 2.39 -0.82 -12.90
C VAL A 25 3.00 -0.33 -14.21
N PRO A 26 2.44 0.72 -14.83
CA PRO A 26 3.09 1.41 -15.95
C PRO A 26 4.46 1.95 -15.54
N SER A 27 5.49 1.67 -16.33
CA SER A 27 6.88 2.07 -16.02
C SER A 27 7.08 3.57 -15.92
N ASP A 28 6.18 4.36 -16.50
CA ASP A 28 6.26 5.81 -16.55
C ASP A 28 5.58 6.51 -15.37
N TYR A 29 5.01 5.74 -14.43
CA TYR A 29 4.51 6.25 -13.15
C TYR A 29 5.57 7.07 -12.42
N ASN A 30 5.12 8.11 -11.72
CA ASN A 30 5.91 8.73 -10.66
C ASN A 30 5.76 7.96 -9.33
N PHE A 31 6.61 8.26 -8.36
CA PHE A 31 6.56 7.61 -7.05
C PHE A 31 5.26 7.87 -6.29
N PHE A 32 4.58 9.01 -6.53
CA PHE A 32 3.26 9.26 -5.94
C PHE A 32 2.18 8.34 -6.53
N GLN A 33 2.16 8.15 -7.86
CA GLN A 33 1.27 7.19 -8.50
C GLN A 33 1.57 5.75 -8.07
N PHE A 34 2.84 5.43 -7.85
CA PHE A 34 3.24 4.13 -7.30
C PHE A 34 2.77 3.95 -5.85
N HIS A 35 2.92 4.98 -5.00
CA HIS A 35 2.32 5.03 -3.66
C HIS A 35 0.83 4.73 -3.69
N MET A 36 0.06 5.40 -4.55
CA MET A 36 -1.38 5.14 -4.69
C MET A 36 -1.68 3.69 -5.12
N ALA A 37 -0.85 3.11 -6.00
CA ALA A 37 -0.98 1.70 -6.38
C ALA A 37 -0.71 0.75 -5.20
N ILE A 38 0.25 1.08 -4.32
CA ILE A 38 0.51 0.32 -3.09
C ILE A 38 -0.70 0.43 -2.15
N GLN A 39 -1.18 1.66 -1.90
CA GLN A 39 -2.36 1.92 -1.07
C GLN A 39 -3.57 1.11 -1.55
N GLY A 40 -3.89 1.13 -2.85
CA GLY A 40 -4.98 0.33 -3.42
C GLY A 40 -4.77 -1.17 -3.30
N ALA A 41 -3.52 -1.65 -3.44
CA ALA A 41 -3.19 -3.07 -3.34
C ALA A 41 -3.31 -3.61 -1.90
N PHE A 42 -2.91 -2.80 -0.92
CA PHE A 42 -2.99 -3.13 0.49
C PHE A 42 -4.36 -2.81 1.11
N GLY A 43 -5.15 -1.93 0.48
CA GLY A 43 -6.49 -1.56 0.94
C GLY A 43 -6.49 -0.41 1.95
N TRP A 44 -5.44 0.41 1.95
CA TRP A 44 -5.32 1.62 2.75
C TRP A 44 -5.83 2.85 2.01
N ASN A 45 -5.97 3.95 2.76
CA ASN A 45 -6.74 5.12 2.36
C ASN A 45 -5.93 6.42 2.21
N ASP A 46 -4.60 6.36 2.16
CA ASP A 46 -3.72 7.53 1.97
C ASP A 46 -3.99 8.66 2.99
N GLN A 47 -4.16 8.29 4.27
CA GLN A 47 -4.44 9.21 5.37
C GLN A 47 -3.17 9.79 6.00
N HIS A 48 -2.01 9.17 5.75
CA HIS A 48 -0.76 9.47 6.44
C HIS A 48 0.39 9.76 5.49
N LEU A 49 1.48 10.28 6.07
CA LEU A 49 2.72 10.50 5.34
C LEU A 49 3.34 9.18 4.88
N PHE A 50 4.10 9.27 3.79
CA PHE A 50 4.83 8.14 3.22
C PHE A 50 6.19 8.59 2.69
N GLN A 51 7.13 7.65 2.63
CA GLN A 51 8.44 7.85 2.03
C GLN A 51 8.97 6.56 1.40
N PHE A 52 9.76 6.71 0.34
CA PHE A 52 10.57 5.66 -0.25
C PHE A 52 12.05 5.96 -0.05
N PHE A 53 12.85 4.92 0.16
CA PHE A 53 14.30 5.03 0.32
C PHE A 53 14.99 3.73 -0.09
N GLU A 54 16.28 3.80 -0.40
CA GLU A 54 17.04 2.60 -0.71
C GLU A 54 17.31 1.82 0.58
N LYS A 55 17.16 0.49 0.55
CA LYS A 55 17.18 -0.37 1.77
C LYS A 55 18.41 -0.18 2.67
N ASN A 56 19.55 0.25 2.12
CA ASN A 56 20.81 0.44 2.85
C ASN A 56 21.13 1.91 3.16
N TRP A 57 20.28 2.86 2.74
CA TRP A 57 20.56 4.30 2.78
C TRP A 57 19.28 5.05 3.17
N MET A 58 18.92 4.97 4.46
CA MET A 58 17.73 5.63 4.99
C MET A 58 17.79 7.17 4.89
N GLU A 59 18.98 7.77 4.78
CA GLU A 59 19.14 9.22 4.97
C GLU A 59 19.48 10.00 3.69
N ASP A 60 19.94 9.34 2.62
CA ASP A 60 20.56 10.04 1.48
C ASP A 60 19.66 10.22 0.24
N ALA A 61 18.60 9.42 0.10
CA ALA A 61 17.78 9.38 -1.11
C ALA A 61 16.28 9.22 -0.82
N LEU A 62 15.76 10.03 0.10
CA LEU A 62 14.34 10.05 0.45
C LEU A 62 13.50 10.56 -0.73
N ILE A 63 12.43 9.84 -1.05
CA ILE A 63 11.43 10.23 -2.04
C ILE A 63 10.06 10.23 -1.34
N GLY A 64 9.40 11.38 -1.26
CA GLY A 64 8.14 11.56 -0.54
C GLY A 64 7.44 12.87 -0.95
N ILE A 65 6.56 13.39 -0.11
CA ILE A 65 6.02 14.75 -0.31
C ILE A 65 6.84 15.71 0.56
N PRO A 66 7.64 16.62 -0.04
CA PRO A 66 8.51 17.49 0.74
C PRO A 66 7.70 18.52 1.53
N THR A 67 8.16 18.80 2.73
CA THR A 67 7.60 19.78 3.66
C THR A 67 8.67 20.75 4.15
N ILE A 68 8.25 21.86 4.75
CA ILE A 68 9.19 22.80 5.37
C ILE A 68 9.79 22.28 6.68
N GLU A 69 9.22 21.20 7.22
CA GLU A 69 9.60 20.58 8.50
C GLU A 69 10.60 19.43 8.31
N ASP A 70 10.93 19.09 7.06
CA ASP A 70 11.85 17.99 6.76
C ASP A 70 13.27 18.32 7.24
N GLU A 71 13.82 17.45 8.10
CA GLU A 71 15.19 17.59 8.63
C GLU A 71 16.27 17.25 7.58
N ALA A 72 15.90 16.51 6.53
CA ALA A 72 16.76 16.11 5.44
C ALA A 72 16.08 16.37 4.07
N PRO A 73 16.85 16.55 2.98
CA PRO A 73 16.26 16.77 1.66
C PRO A 73 15.37 15.60 1.21
N VAL A 74 14.08 15.87 1.02
CA VAL A 74 13.12 14.93 0.43
C VAL A 74 12.88 15.29 -1.03
N GLN A 75 13.09 14.33 -1.92
CA GLN A 75 12.75 14.49 -3.32
C GLN A 75 11.25 14.31 -3.54
N ASP A 76 10.64 15.19 -4.33
CA ASP A 76 9.20 15.14 -4.60
C ASP A 76 8.80 13.90 -5.41
N ALA A 77 8.02 13.02 -4.79
CA ALA A 77 7.48 11.79 -5.35
C ALA A 77 6.63 12.02 -6.60
N ARG A 78 6.09 13.22 -6.80
CA ARG A 78 5.32 13.60 -8.00
C ARG A 78 6.22 13.88 -9.20
N SER A 79 7.49 14.18 -8.96
CA SER A 79 8.46 14.60 -9.97
C SER A 79 9.37 13.47 -10.45
N ILE A 80 9.59 12.45 -9.61
CA ILE A 80 10.49 11.33 -9.93
C ILE A 80 9.70 10.15 -10.51
N ARG A 81 10.12 9.68 -11.69
CA ARG A 81 9.54 8.48 -12.31
C ARG A 81 10.19 7.20 -11.80
N ILE A 82 9.39 6.15 -11.59
CA ILE A 82 9.89 4.88 -11.05
C ILE A 82 10.88 4.19 -12.00
N ASN A 83 10.78 4.38 -13.33
CA ASN A 83 11.75 3.83 -14.29
C ASN A 83 13.13 4.52 -14.27
N THR A 84 13.29 5.68 -13.63
CA THR A 84 14.61 6.30 -13.45
C THR A 84 15.36 5.67 -12.27
N VAL A 85 14.65 4.97 -11.40
CA VAL A 85 15.20 4.27 -10.23
C VAL A 85 15.28 2.76 -10.49
N PHE A 86 14.16 2.13 -10.85
CA PHE A 86 14.07 0.69 -11.09
C PHE A 86 14.49 0.31 -12.52
N LYS A 87 15.80 0.41 -12.80
CA LYS A 87 16.37 0.16 -14.14
C LYS A 87 16.63 -1.32 -14.44
N LYS A 88 16.74 -2.16 -13.42
CA LYS A 88 17.08 -3.59 -13.55
C LYS A 88 16.32 -4.40 -12.53
N ALA A 89 15.94 -5.63 -12.91
CA ALA A 89 15.35 -6.59 -11.97
C ALA A 89 16.27 -6.80 -10.76
N LYS A 90 15.65 -7.12 -9.61
CA LYS A 90 16.24 -7.22 -8.27
C LYS A 90 16.65 -5.90 -7.62
N ALA A 91 16.40 -4.75 -8.25
CA ALA A 91 16.46 -3.48 -7.54
C ALA A 91 15.46 -3.49 -6.37
N SER A 92 15.92 -3.13 -5.17
CA SER A 92 15.12 -3.15 -3.95
C SER A 92 15.09 -1.80 -3.25
N TYR A 93 13.90 -1.39 -2.84
CA TYR A 93 13.64 -0.16 -2.09
C TYR A 93 12.78 -0.50 -0.88
N CYS A 94 12.74 0.41 0.07
CA CYS A 94 11.79 0.41 1.17
C CYS A 94 10.71 1.46 0.91
N TYR A 95 9.53 1.20 1.44
CA TYR A 95 8.41 2.13 1.47
C TYR A 95 7.82 2.13 2.89
N ILE A 96 7.89 3.27 3.56
CA ILE A 96 7.26 3.46 4.87
C ILE A 96 5.98 4.26 4.68
N TYR A 97 4.91 3.80 5.30
CA TYR A 97 3.61 4.47 5.34
C TYR A 97 3.18 4.63 6.80
N ASP A 98 2.61 5.79 7.12
CA ASP A 98 2.27 6.18 8.48
C ASP A 98 3.51 6.23 9.38
N PHE A 99 4.04 7.44 9.61
CA PHE A 99 5.24 7.59 10.45
C PHE A 99 4.95 7.36 11.93
N GLY A 100 3.67 7.35 12.35
CA GLY A 100 3.25 6.97 13.69
C GLY A 100 3.23 5.45 13.86
N ASP A 101 2.50 4.76 12.99
CA ASP A 101 2.34 3.29 13.05
C ASP A 101 3.53 2.52 12.46
N GLY A 102 4.34 3.14 11.60
CA GLY A 102 5.60 2.62 11.11
C GLY A 102 5.49 1.49 10.09
N TRP A 103 4.50 1.51 9.19
CA TRP A 103 4.29 0.41 8.24
C TRP A 103 5.37 0.34 7.16
N LEU A 104 6.43 -0.42 7.42
CA LEU A 104 7.55 -0.61 6.50
C LEU A 104 7.29 -1.75 5.51
N HIS A 105 7.52 -1.49 4.24
CA HIS A 105 7.42 -2.46 3.16
C HIS A 105 8.76 -2.61 2.45
N GLU A 106 9.11 -3.85 2.13
CA GLU A 106 10.16 -4.16 1.17
C GLU A 106 9.56 -4.26 -0.24
N ILE A 107 10.15 -3.52 -1.18
CA ILE A 107 9.77 -3.50 -2.60
C ILE A 107 10.90 -4.10 -3.41
N ILE A 108 10.59 -5.08 -4.25
CA ILE A 108 11.55 -5.71 -5.17
C ILE A 108 10.99 -5.64 -6.59
N LEU A 109 11.74 -5.04 -7.51
CA LEU A 109 11.45 -5.13 -8.95
C LEU A 109 11.75 -6.55 -9.43
N GLU A 110 10.73 -7.36 -9.70
CA GLU A 110 10.92 -8.73 -10.17
C GLU A 110 11.18 -8.79 -11.67
N LYS A 111 10.40 -8.05 -12.46
CA LYS A 111 10.43 -8.12 -13.93
C LYS A 111 10.18 -6.76 -14.58
N ILE A 112 10.83 -6.55 -15.72
CA ILE A 112 10.51 -5.48 -16.68
C ILE A 112 9.92 -6.18 -17.91
N ILE A 113 8.65 -5.91 -18.19
CA ILE A 113 7.86 -6.56 -19.24
C ILE A 113 7.65 -5.54 -20.36
N LYS A 114 7.85 -5.94 -21.62
CA LYS A 114 7.82 -5.00 -22.77
C LYS A 114 6.42 -4.51 -23.07
N GLU A 115 5.43 -5.36 -22.84
CA GLU A 115 4.02 -5.08 -23.09
C GLU A 115 3.53 -4.02 -22.08
N PRO A 116 3.08 -2.84 -22.53
CA PRO A 116 2.57 -1.82 -21.63
C PRO A 116 1.22 -2.20 -21.05
N ILE A 117 1.03 -1.83 -19.78
CA ILE A 117 -0.29 -1.65 -19.18
C ILE A 117 -0.50 -0.16 -18.91
N TYR A 118 -1.75 0.24 -18.73
CA TYR A 118 -2.13 1.64 -18.49
C TYR A 118 -2.68 1.89 -17.08
N THR A 119 -3.04 0.82 -16.37
CA THR A 119 -3.59 0.84 -15.03
C THR A 119 -2.88 -0.21 -14.18
N PRO A 120 -2.73 0.00 -12.87
CA PRO A 120 -2.05 -0.96 -12.01
C PRO A 120 -2.91 -2.23 -11.87
N PHE A 121 -2.25 -3.37 -11.71
CA PHE A 121 -2.93 -4.67 -11.59
C PHE A 121 -2.16 -5.59 -10.66
N CYS A 122 -2.86 -6.26 -9.74
CA CYS A 122 -2.31 -7.24 -8.82
C CYS A 122 -2.50 -8.65 -9.37
N ILE A 123 -1.40 -9.39 -9.50
CA ILE A 123 -1.39 -10.76 -10.06
C ILE A 123 -1.32 -11.83 -8.98
N GLU A 124 -0.77 -11.50 -7.81
CA GLU A 124 -0.66 -12.41 -6.66
C GLU A 124 -0.80 -11.61 -5.37
N ALA A 125 -1.44 -12.17 -4.35
CA ALA A 125 -1.61 -11.53 -3.06
C ALA A 125 -1.77 -12.58 -1.97
N ASN A 126 -1.23 -12.30 -0.79
CA ASN A 126 -1.32 -13.17 0.38
C ASN A 126 -1.76 -12.38 1.61
N ASN A 127 -2.71 -12.94 2.36
CA ASN A 127 -3.22 -12.45 3.64
C ASN A 127 -3.86 -11.05 3.61
N ALA A 128 -4.69 -10.80 4.61
CA ALA A 128 -5.32 -9.50 4.82
C ALA A 128 -4.25 -8.49 5.24
N CYS A 129 -4.37 -7.25 4.77
CA CYS A 129 -3.53 -6.17 5.27
C CYS A 129 -4.03 -5.75 6.66
N PRO A 130 -3.14 -5.34 7.59
CA PRO A 130 -3.55 -4.66 8.81
C PRO A 130 -4.49 -3.49 8.49
N PRO A 131 -5.62 -3.35 9.21
CA PRO A 131 -6.51 -2.21 9.03
C PRO A 131 -5.80 -0.87 9.30
N GLU A 132 -6.23 0.17 8.60
CA GLU A 132 -5.74 1.54 8.80
C GLU A 132 -5.89 1.97 10.27
N ASN A 133 -4.87 2.59 10.87
CA ASN A 133 -4.88 3.10 12.25
C ASN A 133 -5.09 2.04 13.34
N VAL A 134 -4.70 0.78 13.10
CA VAL A 134 -4.84 -0.28 14.11
C VAL A 134 -3.85 -0.11 15.27
N GLY A 135 -2.90 0.82 15.16
CA GLY A 135 -1.89 1.09 16.19
C GLY A 135 -0.57 0.38 15.91
N GLY A 136 -0.15 0.37 14.63
CA GLY A 136 1.08 -0.26 14.18
C GLY A 136 1.08 -1.78 14.39
N HIS A 137 2.28 -2.37 14.36
CA HIS A 137 2.45 -3.81 14.54
C HIS A 137 1.89 -4.33 15.87
N GLY A 138 2.04 -3.56 16.95
CA GLY A 138 1.54 -3.94 18.28
C GLY A 138 0.02 -4.04 18.33
N GLY A 139 -0.69 -3.02 17.83
CA GLY A 139 -2.15 -3.06 17.78
C GLY A 139 -2.68 -4.14 16.81
N TYR A 140 -1.96 -4.40 15.71
CA TYR A 140 -2.30 -5.52 14.82
C TYR A 140 -2.11 -6.88 15.50
N GLU A 141 -1.03 -7.07 16.27
CA GLU A 141 -0.79 -8.28 17.04
C GLU A 141 -1.88 -8.50 18.10
N GLU A 142 -2.27 -7.46 18.83
CA GLU A 142 -3.39 -7.51 19.78
C GLU A 142 -4.70 -7.90 19.09
N MET A 143 -4.97 -7.34 17.91
CA MET A 143 -6.13 -7.72 17.10
C MET A 143 -6.07 -9.20 16.73
N LEU A 144 -4.95 -9.70 16.21
CA LEU A 144 -4.78 -11.12 15.87
C LEU A 144 -5.03 -12.05 17.06
N ILE A 145 -4.47 -11.72 18.22
CA ILE A 145 -4.64 -12.47 19.47
C ILE A 145 -6.13 -12.51 19.87
N ALA A 146 -6.86 -11.41 19.72
CA ALA A 146 -8.30 -11.39 20.00
C ALA A 146 -9.08 -12.37 19.11
N TYR A 147 -8.77 -12.44 17.81
CA TYR A 147 -9.40 -13.40 16.88
C TYR A 147 -9.01 -14.84 17.17
N GLU A 148 -7.73 -15.10 17.45
CA GLU A 148 -7.24 -16.44 17.79
C GLU A 148 -7.90 -16.98 19.06
N ASN A 149 -7.97 -16.15 20.11
CA ASN A 149 -8.59 -16.50 21.38
C ASN A 149 -10.13 -16.48 21.35
N LYS A 150 -10.73 -16.04 20.23
CA LYS A 150 -12.18 -15.84 20.08
C LYS A 150 -12.76 -14.92 21.16
N ASP A 151 -12.02 -13.87 21.53
CA ASP A 151 -12.48 -12.87 22.49
C ASP A 151 -13.61 -12.03 21.86
N LYS A 152 -14.85 -12.37 22.22
CA LYS A 152 -16.04 -11.73 21.65
C LYS A 152 -16.13 -10.23 21.95
N GLN A 153 -15.56 -9.76 23.05
CA GLN A 153 -15.63 -8.34 23.40
C GLN A 153 -14.66 -7.53 22.55
N GLU A 154 -13.42 -7.98 22.42
CA GLU A 154 -12.40 -7.33 21.59
C GLU A 154 -12.72 -7.46 20.09
N ILE A 155 -13.10 -8.65 19.62
CA ILE A 155 -13.53 -8.84 18.22
C ILE A 155 -14.66 -7.87 17.86
N LYS A 156 -15.66 -7.70 18.74
CA LYS A 156 -16.76 -6.77 18.50
C LYS A 156 -16.29 -5.31 18.41
N LYS A 157 -15.28 -4.92 19.21
CA LYS A 157 -14.69 -3.57 19.13
C LYS A 157 -13.98 -3.38 17.79
N TYR A 158 -13.12 -4.33 17.41
CA TYR A 158 -12.39 -4.28 16.14
C TYR A 158 -13.35 -4.29 14.94
N ASN A 159 -14.29 -5.23 14.87
CA ASN A 159 -15.31 -5.31 13.82
C ASN A 159 -16.06 -3.99 13.64
N ARG A 160 -16.50 -3.39 14.75
CA ARG A 160 -17.21 -2.10 14.72
C ARG A 160 -16.30 -0.98 14.18
N TRP A 161 -15.05 -0.96 14.61
CA TRP A 161 -14.10 0.07 14.24
C TRP A 161 -13.74 0.02 12.75
N ILE A 162 -13.47 -1.18 12.20
CA ILE A 162 -13.21 -1.36 10.77
C ILE A 162 -14.49 -1.35 9.90
N GLY A 163 -15.66 -1.23 10.52
CA GLY A 163 -16.94 -1.05 9.83
C GLY A 163 -17.58 -2.33 9.27
N LEU A 164 -17.24 -3.50 9.79
CA LEU A 164 -17.86 -4.77 9.39
C LEU A 164 -19.35 -4.84 9.78
N GLU A 165 -20.15 -5.48 8.92
CA GLU A 165 -21.57 -5.69 9.20
C GLU A 165 -21.79 -6.75 10.29
N LYS A 166 -22.98 -6.74 10.89
CA LYS A 166 -23.33 -7.71 11.94
C LYS A 166 -23.32 -9.13 11.37
N GLY A 167 -22.41 -9.96 11.88
CA GLY A 167 -22.26 -11.36 11.46
C GLY A 167 -21.09 -11.58 10.50
N GLU A 168 -20.41 -10.51 10.10
CA GLU A 168 -19.10 -10.58 9.47
C GLU A 168 -18.00 -10.58 10.53
N ASP A 169 -16.94 -11.31 10.26
CA ASP A 169 -15.72 -11.31 11.06
C ASP A 169 -14.53 -11.08 10.14
N TRP A 170 -13.57 -10.27 10.60
CA TRP A 170 -12.32 -10.11 9.90
C TRP A 170 -11.52 -11.41 9.94
N ASN A 171 -10.83 -11.71 8.84
CA ASN A 171 -10.01 -12.92 8.72
C ASN A 171 -8.60 -12.54 8.24
N PRO A 172 -7.55 -12.81 9.04
CA PRO A 172 -6.17 -12.46 8.67
C PRO A 172 -5.68 -13.16 7.40
N ASN A 173 -6.28 -14.30 7.05
CA ASN A 173 -5.90 -15.08 5.87
C ASN A 173 -6.76 -14.76 4.64
N TYR A 174 -7.78 -13.92 4.77
CA TYR A 174 -8.63 -13.55 3.63
C TYR A 174 -7.90 -12.58 2.71
N CYS A 175 -7.78 -12.95 1.44
CA CYS A 175 -7.19 -12.11 0.42
C CYS A 175 -7.86 -12.36 -0.94
N SER A 176 -8.45 -11.31 -1.52
CA SER A 176 -9.20 -11.41 -2.78
C SER A 176 -8.54 -10.55 -3.86
N LEU A 177 -7.93 -11.20 -4.86
CA LEU A 177 -7.39 -10.52 -6.03
C LEU A 177 -8.46 -9.70 -6.77
N ARG A 178 -9.71 -10.16 -6.76
CA ARG A 178 -10.82 -9.43 -7.38
C ARG A 178 -11.07 -8.10 -6.68
N GLU A 179 -11.15 -8.10 -5.36
CA GLU A 179 -11.37 -6.87 -4.59
C GLU A 179 -10.18 -5.90 -4.70
N ILE A 180 -8.96 -6.44 -4.64
CA ILE A 180 -7.73 -5.67 -4.86
C ILE A 180 -7.76 -5.00 -6.24
N ASN A 181 -8.03 -5.77 -7.29
CA ASN A 181 -8.03 -5.25 -8.65
C ASN A 181 -9.20 -4.30 -8.93
N ASN A 182 -10.34 -4.46 -8.24
CA ASN A 182 -11.40 -3.46 -8.28
C ASN A 182 -10.91 -2.10 -7.76
N ARG A 183 -10.22 -2.08 -6.60
CA ARG A 183 -9.63 -0.84 -6.05
C ARG A 183 -8.58 -0.25 -7.01
N LEU A 184 -7.67 -1.07 -7.52
CA LEU A 184 -6.63 -0.62 -8.45
C LEU A 184 -7.19 -0.06 -9.76
N SER A 185 -8.28 -0.63 -10.27
CA SER A 185 -8.93 -0.14 -11.48
C SER A 185 -9.46 1.29 -11.33
N LEU A 186 -9.86 1.69 -10.13
CA LEU A 186 -10.34 3.04 -9.85
C LEU A 186 -9.23 4.08 -10.06
N LEU A 187 -7.97 3.74 -9.76
CA LEU A 187 -6.81 4.63 -9.95
C LEU A 187 -6.57 4.95 -11.43
N GLY A 188 -6.95 4.05 -12.35
CA GLY A 188 -6.87 4.27 -13.79
C GLY A 188 -7.75 5.42 -14.29
N TYR A 189 -8.81 5.78 -13.55
CA TYR A 189 -9.68 6.90 -13.88
C TYR A 189 -9.10 8.25 -13.41
N TRP A 190 -8.17 8.25 -12.45
CA TRP A 190 -7.59 9.46 -11.87
C TRP A 190 -6.61 10.15 -12.84
N SER A 191 -6.06 9.40 -13.81
CA SER A 191 -5.20 9.94 -14.85
C SER A 191 -5.98 10.52 -16.05
N TYR A 192 -7.29 10.29 -16.14
CA TYR A 192 -8.13 10.78 -17.25
C TYR A 192 -8.93 12.04 -16.90
N GLU A 193 -9.36 12.21 -15.64
CA GLU A 193 -9.92 13.48 -15.17
C GLU A 193 -9.44 13.79 -13.75
N ALA A 194 -8.70 14.88 -13.60
CA ALA A 194 -8.36 15.44 -12.30
C ALA A 194 -9.60 16.15 -11.72
N THR A 195 -10.30 15.54 -10.75
CA THR A 195 -10.83 16.17 -9.50
C THR A 195 -11.82 15.26 -8.75
N VAL A 196 -11.58 15.11 -7.44
CA VAL A 196 -12.54 14.95 -6.32
C VAL A 196 -13.65 13.88 -6.39
N ARG A 197 -13.58 12.97 -5.40
CA ARG A 197 -14.64 12.08 -4.86
C ARG A 197 -15.27 11.08 -5.82
N PHE A 198 -14.82 9.82 -5.79
CA PHE A 198 -15.71 8.65 -5.88
C PHE A 198 -15.03 7.41 -5.26
N MET A 199 -15.23 7.20 -3.96
CA MET A 199 -15.16 5.85 -3.37
C MET A 199 -16.60 5.36 -3.14
N PRO A 200 -16.92 4.09 -3.48
CA PRO A 200 -18.26 3.53 -3.25
C PRO A 200 -18.66 3.63 -1.77
N LYS A 201 -19.91 4.01 -1.50
CA LYS A 201 -20.49 3.96 -0.15
C LYS A 201 -20.38 2.53 0.39
N GLY A 202 -19.72 2.38 1.53
CA GLY A 202 -19.31 1.10 2.14
C GLY A 202 -17.86 1.09 2.61
N TRP A 203 -17.04 2.04 2.13
CA TRP A 203 -15.63 2.22 2.50
C TRP A 203 -15.39 3.41 3.45
N TYR A 204 -16.46 3.96 4.05
CA TYR A 204 -16.34 4.98 5.07
C TYR A 204 -16.15 4.31 6.44
N ILE A 205 -14.95 4.40 7.02
CA ILE A 205 -14.82 4.49 8.47
C ILE A 205 -15.07 5.97 8.80
N PRO A 206 -16.21 6.35 9.41
CA PRO A 206 -16.39 7.71 9.87
C PRO A 206 -15.40 7.96 11.00
N VAL A 207 -14.45 8.87 10.76
CA VAL A 207 -13.68 9.51 11.83
C VAL A 207 -14.69 10.27 12.69
N VAL A 208 -14.79 9.89 13.96
CA VAL A 208 -15.48 10.67 14.99
C VAL A 208 -14.45 11.59 15.61
#